data_AF-A0A962TAI3-F1
#
_entry.id   AF-A0A962TAI3-F1
#
_cell.length_a   1.000
_cell.length_b   1.000
_cell.length_c   1.000
_cell.angle_alpha   90.00
_cell.angle_beta   90.00
_cell.angle_gamma   90.00
#
_symmetry.space_group_name_H-M   'P 1'
#
loop_
_entity.id
_entity.type
_entity.pdbx_description
1 polymer ?
#
loop_
_entity_poly.entity_id
_entity_poly.type
_entity_poly.pdbx_seq_one_letter_code
_entity_poly.pdbx_strand_id
1 'polypeptide(L)'
;MARGEAFPGQALSRPGADVTVTITNRDIRHACGDRAYRRGVDYQRNGHVVDMQATPVIDGLSIDSHVSGSDLYRQEITVFDFGEAIEIEGACSCPVGYNCKHVAAVLYALQQASDPSATRQTPVDQWLAHLHRARQPRQWTPDLGDNALLYMLSTSSTHPSRATLRLQLARVLKNGRGYGKPRAVSVYDRHSRMLQTATQPVDQGILNLLAGISGYAEATLHGEVGHLALRQAVETGRAHWGSIDNPPLRPGPLRELTMAWHSEKDALRLALSTEPAGGLPIMVNPPLYVDPAAMVVGPLAINDGLDLAALEALAEA
;
A
#
# COMPACT_ATOMS: atom_id res chain seq x y z
N MET A 1 -34.61 57.71 14.21
CA MET A 1 -34.88 57.70 15.67
C MET A 1 -36.06 56.76 15.89
N ALA A 2 -35.83 55.56 16.40
CA ALA A 2 -35.96 55.18 17.81
C ALA A 2 -37.27 54.41 18.07
N ARG A 3 -37.09 53.16 18.53
CA ARG A 3 -37.88 52.39 19.53
C ARG A 3 -39.28 51.93 19.07
N GLY A 4 -39.72 50.67 19.23
CA GLY A 4 -39.32 49.58 20.12
C GLY A 4 -40.52 49.24 21.02
N GLU A 5 -41.02 48.01 20.99
CA GLU A 5 -41.43 47.19 22.16
C GLU A 5 -42.11 45.87 21.74
N ALA A 6 -41.84 44.85 22.55
CA ALA A 6 -42.08 43.43 22.35
C ALA A 6 -43.35 42.94 23.06
N PHE A 7 -43.82 41.74 22.73
CA PHE A 7 -44.25 40.76 23.75
C PHE A 7 -43.90 39.31 23.31
N PRO A 8 -43.70 38.39 24.28
CA PRO A 8 -42.85 37.20 24.18
C PRO A 8 -43.62 35.88 24.05
N GLY A 9 -42.90 34.77 23.80
CA GLY A 9 -43.49 33.42 23.85
C GLY A 9 -42.51 32.28 23.58
N GLN A 10 -41.66 31.99 24.57
CA GLN A 10 -41.02 30.69 24.87
C GLN A 10 -40.25 29.94 23.78
N ALA A 11 -38.91 30.12 23.82
CA ALA A 11 -37.96 29.12 23.33
C ALA A 11 -37.92 27.93 24.32
N LEU A 12 -38.26 26.74 23.83
CA LEU A 12 -37.94 25.47 24.49
C LEU A 12 -36.41 25.28 24.42
N SER A 13 -35.72 25.79 25.42
CA SER A 13 -34.30 25.48 25.64
C SER A 13 -34.22 24.06 26.22
N ARG A 14 -33.75 23.09 25.43
CA ARG A 14 -33.13 21.88 26.00
C ARG A 14 -31.63 22.17 26.14
N PRO A 15 -31.05 22.09 27.34
CA PRO A 15 -29.62 22.18 27.51
C PRO A 15 -29.01 20.89 26.95
N GLY A 16 -28.33 20.98 25.81
CA GLY A 16 -27.37 19.95 25.42
C GLY A 16 -26.20 20.05 26.38
N ALA A 17 -26.17 19.19 27.40
CA ALA A 17 -24.98 18.98 28.20
C ALA A 17 -23.84 18.58 27.26
N ASP A 18 -22.66 19.17 27.43
CA ASP A 18 -21.43 18.62 26.89
C ASP A 18 -21.24 17.21 27.47
N VAL A 19 -21.74 16.19 26.77
CA VAL A 19 -21.52 14.79 27.15
C VAL A 19 -20.07 14.47 26.81
N THR A 20 -19.21 14.49 27.82
CA THR A 20 -17.82 14.02 27.72
C THR A 20 -17.77 12.53 28.04
N VAL A 21 -17.88 11.67 27.03
CA VAL A 21 -17.66 10.23 27.18
C VAL A 21 -16.17 9.96 27.34
N THR A 22 -15.77 9.31 28.44
CA THR A 22 -14.37 8.94 28.68
C THR A 22 -14.14 7.47 28.32
N ILE A 23 -13.38 7.23 27.26
CA ILE A 23 -13.07 5.88 26.76
C ILE A 23 -11.67 5.48 27.23
N THR A 24 -11.55 4.33 27.88
CA THR A 24 -10.26 3.80 28.35
C THR A 24 -9.69 2.74 27.40
N ASN A 25 -8.38 2.49 27.51
CA ASN A 25 -7.73 1.38 26.82
C ASN A 25 -8.38 0.02 27.14
N ARG A 26 -8.95 -0.14 28.35
CA ARG A 26 -9.64 -1.37 28.75
C ARG A 26 -10.93 -1.56 27.96
N ASP A 27 -11.68 -0.49 27.75
CA ASP A 27 -12.96 -0.52 27.01
C ASP A 27 -12.72 -0.89 25.55
N ILE A 28 -11.71 -0.26 24.91
CA ILE A 28 -11.35 -0.58 23.52
C ILE A 28 -10.87 -2.04 23.39
N ARG A 29 -10.08 -2.53 24.36
CA ARG A 29 -9.64 -3.94 24.38
C ARG A 29 -10.78 -4.90 24.60
N HIS A 30 -11.75 -4.55 25.44
CA HIS A 30 -12.95 -5.36 25.67
C HIS A 30 -13.81 -5.46 24.41
N ALA A 31 -14.03 -4.34 23.72
CA ALA A 31 -14.87 -4.27 22.53
C ALA A 31 -14.23 -4.89 21.28
N CYS A 32 -12.95 -4.59 21.02
CA CYS A 32 -12.26 -5.02 19.79
C CYS A 32 -11.39 -6.26 19.97
N GLY A 33 -11.03 -6.61 21.21
CA GLY A 33 -10.05 -7.64 21.52
C GLY A 33 -8.59 -7.17 21.43
N ASP A 34 -7.71 -7.81 22.21
CA ASP A 34 -6.31 -7.39 22.38
C ASP A 34 -5.46 -7.34 21.11
N ARG A 35 -5.74 -8.22 20.15
CA ARG A 35 -5.02 -8.24 18.87
C ARG A 35 -5.45 -7.08 17.98
N ALA A 36 -6.75 -6.79 17.91
CA ALA A 36 -7.27 -5.68 17.11
C ALA A 36 -6.87 -4.34 17.74
N TYR A 37 -6.94 -4.22 19.07
CA TYR A 37 -6.47 -3.04 19.81
C TYR A 37 -5.01 -2.70 19.48
N ARG A 38 -4.08 -3.66 19.66
CA ARG A 38 -2.65 -3.43 19.43
C ARG A 38 -2.39 -2.92 18.01
N ARG A 39 -3.03 -3.57 17.03
CA ARG A 39 -2.93 -3.16 15.63
C ARG A 39 -3.59 -1.81 15.36
N GLY A 40 -4.69 -1.49 16.04
CA GLY A 40 -5.36 -0.20 15.94
C GLY A 40 -4.47 0.94 16.43
N VAL A 41 -3.76 0.74 17.55
CA VAL A 41 -2.75 1.68 18.04
C VAL A 41 -1.66 1.91 16.98
N ASP A 42 -1.14 0.85 16.36
CA ASP A 42 -0.15 0.98 15.29
C ASP A 42 -0.72 1.75 14.08
N TYR A 43 -1.98 1.48 13.71
CA TYR A 43 -2.67 2.20 12.64
C TYR A 43 -2.77 3.71 12.94
N GLN A 44 -3.20 4.07 14.13
CA GLN A 44 -3.27 5.47 14.53
C GLN A 44 -1.88 6.12 14.48
N ARG A 45 -0.87 5.47 15.07
CA ARG A 45 0.49 6.03 15.18
C ARG A 45 1.14 6.26 13.81
N ASN A 46 0.82 5.40 12.86
CA ASN A 46 1.27 5.52 11.47
C ASN A 46 0.41 6.49 10.64
N GLY A 47 -0.58 7.16 11.26
CA GLY A 47 -1.40 8.18 10.60
C GLY A 47 -2.45 7.63 9.65
N HIS A 48 -2.94 6.41 9.88
CA HIS A 48 -3.97 5.81 9.04
C HIS A 48 -5.39 6.35 9.30
N VAL A 49 -5.65 6.99 10.43
CA VAL A 49 -6.92 7.70 10.66
C VAL A 49 -6.88 8.99 9.85
N VAL A 50 -7.69 9.03 8.78
CA VAL A 50 -7.70 10.13 7.79
C VAL A 50 -8.53 11.29 8.33
N ASP A 51 -9.73 10.99 8.79
CA ASP A 51 -10.63 11.92 9.44
C ASP A 51 -11.50 11.18 10.46
N MET A 52 -12.01 11.94 11.43
CA MET A 52 -13.05 11.50 12.35
C MET A 52 -13.88 12.70 12.80
N GLN A 53 -15.19 12.52 12.90
CA GLN A 53 -16.12 13.49 13.43
C GLN A 53 -16.95 12.82 14.53
N ALA A 54 -16.80 13.31 15.75
CA ALA A 54 -17.54 12.82 16.90
C ALA A 54 -18.72 13.76 17.19
N THR A 55 -19.91 13.20 17.33
CA THR A 55 -21.16 13.91 17.59
C THR A 55 -21.83 13.31 18.82
N PRO A 56 -22.16 14.11 19.86
CA PRO A 56 -22.92 13.62 21.00
C PRO A 56 -24.27 13.07 20.56
N VAL A 57 -24.67 11.93 21.13
CA VAL A 57 -26.00 11.33 20.93
C VAL A 57 -26.64 11.07 22.29
N ILE A 58 -27.90 10.63 22.28
CA ILE A 58 -28.57 10.21 23.52
C ILE A 58 -27.74 9.07 24.13
N ASP A 59 -27.37 9.23 25.39
CA ASP A 59 -26.61 8.26 26.19
C ASP A 59 -25.24 7.87 25.61
N GLY A 60 -24.59 8.76 24.85
CA GLY A 60 -23.28 8.43 24.29
C GLY A 60 -22.71 9.37 23.23
N LEU A 61 -21.87 8.78 22.37
CA LEU A 61 -21.14 9.45 21.30
C LEU A 61 -21.24 8.63 20.01
N SER A 62 -21.60 9.27 18.90
CA SER A 62 -21.49 8.68 17.56
C SER A 62 -20.27 9.26 16.83
N ILE A 63 -19.54 8.42 16.10
CA ILE A 63 -18.31 8.78 15.41
C ILE A 63 -18.39 8.27 13.97
N ASP A 64 -18.44 9.20 13.02
CA ASP A 64 -18.18 8.93 11.60
C ASP A 64 -16.68 9.13 11.32
N SER A 65 -16.06 8.22 10.59
CA SER A 65 -14.62 8.31 10.30
C SER A 65 -14.19 7.57 9.05
N HIS A 66 -13.02 7.96 8.54
CA HIS A 66 -12.31 7.25 7.49
C HIS A 66 -10.94 6.80 7.96
N VAL A 67 -10.63 5.53 7.74
CA VAL A 67 -9.32 4.94 8.05
C VAL A 67 -8.73 4.32 6.80
N SER A 68 -7.54 4.78 6.43
CA SER A 68 -6.75 4.22 5.35
C SER A 68 -6.17 2.87 5.77
N GLY A 69 -6.43 1.84 5.00
CA GLY A 69 -5.75 0.56 5.11
C GLY A 69 -5.36 0.08 3.72
N SER A 70 -5.83 -1.10 3.36
CA SER A 70 -5.70 -1.60 2.00
C SER A 70 -6.69 -0.97 1.02
N ASP A 71 -7.72 -0.31 1.55
CA ASP A 71 -8.62 0.62 0.86
C ASP A 71 -8.93 1.77 1.85
N LEU A 72 -9.73 2.76 1.47
CA LEU A 72 -10.30 3.73 2.39
C LEU A 72 -11.55 3.12 3.04
N TYR A 73 -11.47 2.82 4.33
CA TYR A 73 -12.59 2.24 5.08
C TYR A 73 -13.40 3.32 5.78
N ARG A 74 -14.69 3.37 5.45
CA ARG A 74 -15.67 4.18 6.17
C ARG A 74 -16.15 3.42 7.40
N GLN A 75 -16.32 4.14 8.51
CA GLN A 75 -16.74 3.57 9.77
C GLN A 75 -17.77 4.44 10.46
N GLU A 76 -18.68 3.78 11.15
CA GLU A 76 -19.67 4.37 12.04
C GLU A 76 -19.52 3.66 13.38
N ILE A 77 -19.22 4.42 14.43
CA ILE A 77 -18.95 3.89 15.77
C ILE A 77 -19.84 4.59 16.76
N THR A 78 -20.64 3.82 17.49
CA THR A 78 -21.45 4.31 18.60
C THR A 78 -20.83 3.84 19.91
N VAL A 79 -20.64 4.79 20.82
CA VAL A 79 -20.15 4.55 22.17
C VAL A 79 -21.27 4.92 23.12
N PHE A 80 -21.83 3.94 23.81
CA PHE A 80 -22.85 4.14 24.83
C PHE A 80 -22.20 4.26 26.21
N ASP A 81 -22.59 5.26 26.97
CA ASP A 81 -22.14 5.50 28.34
C ASP A 81 -23.27 5.20 29.32
N PHE A 82 -23.18 4.04 29.97
CA PHE A 82 -24.12 3.61 31.01
C PHE A 82 -23.62 3.95 32.42
N GLY A 83 -22.64 4.86 32.55
CA GLY A 83 -22.06 5.29 33.82
C GLY A 83 -21.06 4.31 34.42
N GLU A 84 -21.46 3.05 34.67
CA GLU A 84 -20.56 2.01 35.20
C GLU A 84 -19.85 1.20 34.10
N ALA A 85 -20.34 1.28 32.87
CA ALA A 85 -19.81 0.54 31.73
C ALA A 85 -19.94 1.34 30.43
N ILE A 86 -18.93 1.17 29.57
CA ILE A 86 -18.92 1.68 28.21
C ILE A 86 -19.19 0.51 27.25
N GLU A 87 -20.19 0.66 26.39
CA GLU A 87 -20.44 -0.26 25.28
C GLU A 87 -20.04 0.39 23.96
N ILE A 88 -19.35 -0.37 23.10
CA ILE A 88 -18.79 0.13 21.84
C ILE A 88 -19.26 -0.77 20.71
N GLU A 89 -20.00 -0.17 19.79
CA GLU A 89 -20.43 -0.80 18.56
C GLU A 89 -19.82 -0.07 17.37
N GLY A 90 -18.90 -0.72 16.67
CA GLY A 90 -18.22 -0.15 15.52
C GLY A 90 -18.48 -0.96 14.25
N ALA A 91 -19.23 -0.39 13.32
CA ALA A 91 -19.34 -0.89 11.95
C ALA A 91 -18.22 -0.32 11.08
N CYS A 92 -17.63 -1.16 10.23
CA CYS A 92 -16.53 -0.79 9.36
C CYS A 92 -16.69 -1.46 8.00
N SER A 93 -16.49 -0.71 6.90
CA SER A 93 -16.56 -1.25 5.54
C SER A 93 -15.41 -2.23 5.16
N CYS A 94 -14.54 -2.57 6.11
CA CYS A 94 -13.48 -3.56 5.89
C CYS A 94 -14.01 -5.01 5.92
N PRO A 95 -13.26 -6.00 5.42
CA PRO A 95 -13.70 -7.40 5.39
C PRO A 95 -14.03 -8.03 6.75
N VAL A 96 -13.57 -7.42 7.86
CA VAL A 96 -13.90 -7.88 9.23
C VAL A 96 -15.27 -7.38 9.69
N GLY A 97 -15.75 -6.24 9.16
CA GLY A 97 -17.10 -5.73 9.39
C GLY A 97 -17.35 -5.03 10.73
N TYR A 98 -16.94 -5.63 11.85
CA TYR A 98 -17.35 -5.18 13.19
C TYR A 98 -16.18 -5.14 14.18
N ASN A 99 -16.11 -4.09 15.01
CA ASN A 99 -15.10 -3.87 16.08
C ASN A 99 -13.67 -4.26 15.70
N CYS A 100 -13.30 -3.93 14.46
CA CYS A 100 -12.03 -4.32 13.89
C CYS A 100 -10.88 -3.42 14.38
N LYS A 101 -9.66 -3.71 13.94
CA LYS A 101 -8.48 -2.88 14.24
C LYS A 101 -8.65 -1.41 13.80
N HIS A 102 -9.43 -1.13 12.75
CA HIS A 102 -9.68 0.24 12.31
C HIS A 102 -10.56 1.00 13.31
N VAL A 103 -11.60 0.34 13.85
CA VAL A 103 -12.44 0.90 14.94
C VAL A 103 -11.57 1.22 16.15
N ALA A 104 -10.70 0.29 16.54
CA ALA A 104 -9.76 0.51 17.64
C ALA A 104 -8.79 1.69 17.38
N ALA A 105 -8.38 1.92 16.12
CA ALA A 105 -7.51 3.03 15.75
C ALA A 105 -8.19 4.39 15.98
N VAL A 106 -9.47 4.52 15.59
CA VAL A 106 -10.26 5.74 15.77
C VAL A 106 -10.53 6.02 17.24
N LEU A 107 -10.92 5.01 18.02
CA LEU A 107 -11.16 5.16 19.45
C LEU A 107 -9.88 5.59 20.20
N TYR A 108 -8.73 5.03 19.84
CA TYR A 108 -7.44 5.44 20.38
C TYR A 108 -7.05 6.86 19.93
N ALA A 109 -7.36 7.25 18.69
CA ALA A 109 -7.15 8.61 18.21
C ALA A 109 -7.99 9.63 18.98
N LEU A 110 -9.26 9.30 19.25
CA LEU A 110 -10.17 10.12 20.04
C LEU A 110 -9.65 10.30 21.47
N GLN A 111 -9.16 9.23 22.11
CA GLN A 111 -8.56 9.32 23.45
C GLN A 111 -7.36 10.28 23.48
N GLN A 112 -6.49 10.25 22.46
CA GLN A 112 -5.33 11.15 22.40
C GLN A 112 -5.73 12.60 22.10
N ALA A 113 -6.82 12.82 21.37
CA ALA A 113 -7.34 14.17 21.11
C ALA A 113 -7.96 14.81 22.37
N SER A 114 -8.48 13.99 23.29
CA SER A 114 -9.06 14.42 24.56
C SER A 114 -8.04 14.62 25.68
N ASP A 115 -6.76 14.27 25.47
CA ASP A 115 -5.70 14.48 26.47
C ASP A 115 -5.22 15.95 26.45
N PRO A 116 -5.47 16.74 27.51
CA PRO A 116 -5.07 18.15 27.56
C PRO A 116 -3.55 18.36 27.61
N SER A 117 -2.77 17.30 27.84
CA SER A 117 -1.30 17.33 27.82
C SER A 117 -0.70 17.08 26.42
N ALA A 118 -1.51 16.64 25.45
CA ALA A 118 -1.06 16.49 24.07
C ALA A 118 -0.82 17.86 23.44
N THR A 119 0.42 18.12 23.02
CA THR A 119 0.80 19.34 22.28
C THR A 119 -0.22 19.60 21.17
N ARG A 120 -1.02 20.68 21.28
CA ARG A 120 -2.04 21.05 20.29
C ARG A 120 -1.36 21.32 18.95
N GLN A 121 -1.36 20.32 18.07
CA GLN A 121 -0.89 20.46 16.71
C GLN A 121 -1.80 21.44 15.98
N THR A 122 -1.22 22.47 15.36
CA THR A 122 -2.02 23.41 14.58
C THR A 122 -2.60 22.72 13.33
N PRO A 123 -3.68 23.26 12.72
CA PRO A 123 -4.17 22.76 11.44
C PRO A 123 -3.08 22.73 10.34
N VAL A 124 -2.09 23.62 10.43
CA VAL A 124 -0.94 23.67 9.53
C VAL A 124 0.02 22.51 9.79
N ASP A 125 0.31 22.20 11.06
CA ASP A 125 1.15 21.03 11.42
C ASP A 125 0.47 19.73 11.00
N GLN A 126 -0.84 19.64 11.18
CA GLN A 126 -1.64 18.49 10.75
C GLN A 126 -1.64 18.35 9.22
N TRP A 127 -1.82 19.46 8.49
CA TRP A 127 -1.75 19.49 7.03
C TRP A 127 -0.34 19.15 6.52
N LEU A 128 0.73 19.71 7.11
CA LEU A 128 2.11 19.40 6.77
C LEU A 128 2.43 17.94 7.06
N ALA A 129 2.02 17.40 8.21
CA ALA A 129 2.17 16.00 8.53
C ALA A 129 1.39 15.10 7.56
N HIS A 130 0.20 15.52 7.14
CA HIS A 130 -0.59 14.81 6.13
C HIS A 130 0.11 14.84 4.76
N LEU A 131 0.61 15.99 4.32
CA LEU A 131 1.34 16.16 3.07
C LEU A 131 2.67 15.37 3.07
N HIS A 132 3.42 15.42 4.17
CA HIS A 132 4.64 14.64 4.34
C HIS A 132 4.34 13.14 4.33
N ARG A 133 3.27 12.66 4.97
CA ARG A 133 2.84 11.25 4.91
C ARG A 133 2.40 10.83 3.51
N ALA A 134 1.66 11.68 2.79
CA ALA A 134 1.24 11.41 1.42
C ALA A 134 2.44 11.35 0.44
N ARG A 135 3.53 12.06 0.76
CA ARG A 135 4.77 12.10 -0.03
C ARG A 135 5.83 11.08 0.38
N GLN A 136 5.76 10.53 1.59
CA GLN A 136 6.64 9.43 1.95
C GLN A 136 6.31 8.25 1.02
N PRO A 137 7.29 7.65 0.33
CA PRO A 137 7.05 6.40 -0.37
C PRO A 137 6.45 5.48 0.68
N ARG A 138 5.22 5.01 0.45
CA ARG A 138 4.57 4.08 1.35
C ARG A 138 5.59 2.97 1.57
N GLN A 139 6.25 2.92 2.74
CA GLN A 139 6.91 1.71 3.19
C GLN A 139 5.76 0.77 3.52
N TRP A 140 5.22 0.21 2.45
CA TRP A 140 4.21 -0.80 2.47
C TRP A 140 4.93 -2.03 3.02
N THR A 141 4.92 -2.17 4.34
CA THR A 141 5.16 -3.45 5.02
C THR A 141 3.77 -4.01 5.31
N PRO A 142 3.10 -4.63 4.32
CA PRO A 142 1.76 -5.10 4.53
C PRO A 142 1.77 -6.18 5.60
N ASP A 143 0.70 -6.23 6.40
CA ASP A 143 0.36 -7.39 7.21
C ASP A 143 0.01 -8.55 6.26
N LEU A 144 1.05 -9.23 5.78
CA LEU A 144 0.90 -10.42 4.96
C LEU A 144 0.20 -11.46 5.85
N GLY A 145 -0.95 -11.96 5.39
CA GLY A 145 -1.65 -13.05 6.06
C GLY A 145 -0.84 -14.35 6.02
N ASP A 146 -1.49 -15.50 6.12
CA ASP A 146 -0.78 -16.78 6.10
C ASP A 146 -0.06 -17.05 4.77
N ASN A 147 -0.52 -16.45 3.68
CA ASN A 147 0.10 -16.55 2.35
C ASN A 147 0.32 -15.17 1.74
N ALA A 148 1.31 -15.09 0.86
CA ALA A 148 1.66 -13.90 0.09
C ALA A 148 1.79 -14.26 -1.39
N LEU A 149 1.21 -13.41 -2.26
CA LEU A 149 1.58 -13.35 -3.67
C LEU A 149 2.93 -12.63 -3.82
N LEU A 150 3.86 -13.28 -4.51
CA LEU A 150 5.21 -12.82 -4.81
C LEU A 150 5.39 -12.67 -6.32
N TYR A 151 6.26 -11.74 -6.71
CA TYR A 151 6.58 -11.45 -8.11
C TYR A 151 8.03 -11.84 -8.38
N MET A 152 8.26 -12.79 -9.28
CA MET A 152 9.60 -13.25 -9.63
C MET A 152 10.00 -12.65 -10.97
N LEU A 153 10.91 -11.68 -10.94
CA LEU A 153 11.50 -11.09 -12.12
C LEU A 153 12.67 -11.97 -12.59
N SER A 154 12.70 -12.27 -13.89
CA SER A 154 13.82 -12.93 -14.55
C SER A 154 14.00 -12.40 -15.97
N THR A 155 15.20 -12.50 -16.50
CA THR A 155 15.45 -12.30 -17.94
C THR A 155 15.82 -13.62 -18.60
N SER A 156 15.62 -13.72 -19.91
CA SER A 156 16.07 -14.88 -20.67
C SER A 156 17.59 -14.85 -20.83
N SER A 157 18.25 -16.01 -20.73
CA SER A 157 19.67 -16.13 -21.08
C SER A 157 19.93 -15.89 -22.58
N THR A 158 18.91 -16.07 -23.43
CA THR A 158 19.00 -15.84 -24.88
C THR A 158 18.64 -14.41 -25.28
N HIS A 159 17.82 -13.73 -24.48
CA HIS A 159 17.40 -12.34 -24.73
C HIS A 159 17.41 -11.59 -23.40
N PRO A 160 18.60 -11.13 -22.94
CA PRO A 160 18.76 -10.52 -21.62
C PRO A 160 17.90 -9.27 -21.40
N SER A 161 17.52 -8.61 -22.49
CA SER A 161 16.69 -7.40 -22.47
C SER A 161 15.18 -7.68 -22.36
N ARG A 162 14.76 -8.94 -22.58
CA ARG A 162 13.36 -9.38 -22.44
C ARG A 162 13.16 -9.97 -21.04
N ALA A 163 12.43 -9.22 -20.21
CA ALA A 163 12.12 -9.63 -18.86
C ALA A 163 10.76 -10.34 -18.79
N THR A 164 10.66 -11.38 -17.95
CA THR A 164 9.40 -12.00 -17.56
C THR A 164 9.12 -11.79 -16.08
N LEU A 165 7.84 -11.63 -15.75
CA LEU A 165 7.37 -11.56 -14.37
C LEU A 165 6.46 -12.75 -14.09
N ARG A 166 6.88 -13.63 -13.20
CA ARG A 166 6.11 -14.80 -12.78
C ARG A 166 5.44 -14.56 -11.45
N LEU A 167 4.25 -15.12 -11.29
CA LEU A 167 3.52 -15.09 -10.04
C LEU A 167 3.85 -16.34 -9.22
N GLN A 168 4.13 -16.15 -7.94
CA GLN A 168 4.36 -17.23 -7.00
C GLN A 168 3.55 -17.03 -5.73
N LEU A 169 2.95 -18.10 -5.23
CA LEU A 169 2.27 -18.11 -3.95
C LEU A 169 3.16 -18.81 -2.92
N ALA A 170 3.39 -18.17 -1.78
CA ALA A 170 4.17 -18.76 -0.70
C ALA A 170 3.55 -18.48 0.66
N ARG A 171 3.75 -19.43 1.59
CA ARG A 171 3.34 -19.28 2.98
C ARG A 171 4.29 -18.32 3.69
N VAL A 172 3.77 -17.37 4.46
CA VAL A 172 4.58 -16.51 5.31
C VAL A 172 5.08 -17.30 6.53
N LEU A 173 6.37 -17.24 6.83
CA LEU A 173 6.95 -17.96 7.96
C LEU A 173 6.54 -17.32 9.29
N LYS A 174 6.43 -18.12 10.36
CA LYS A 174 5.92 -17.70 11.68
C LYS A 174 6.71 -16.57 12.36
N ASN A 175 7.96 -16.36 11.95
CA ASN A 175 8.83 -15.28 12.42
C ASN A 175 8.62 -13.97 11.65
N GLY A 176 7.73 -13.95 10.64
CA GLY A 176 7.51 -12.82 9.74
C GLY A 176 8.69 -12.49 8.84
N ARG A 177 9.73 -13.33 8.82
CA ARG A 177 10.98 -13.12 8.07
C ARG A 177 11.11 -14.20 7.01
N GLY A 178 10.57 -13.90 5.83
CA GLY A 178 10.69 -14.74 4.64
C GLY A 178 9.50 -15.66 4.40
N TYR A 179 9.68 -16.54 3.42
CA TYR A 179 8.61 -17.34 2.84
C TYR A 179 8.98 -18.82 2.84
N GLY A 180 7.96 -19.67 2.94
CA GLY A 180 8.11 -21.09 2.65
C GLY A 180 8.33 -21.36 1.17
N LYS A 181 8.38 -22.64 0.79
CA LYS A 181 8.57 -23.04 -0.62
C LYS A 181 7.49 -22.42 -1.53
N PRO A 182 7.88 -21.63 -2.55
CA PRO A 182 6.94 -20.96 -3.42
C PRO A 182 6.34 -21.94 -4.44
N ARG A 183 5.08 -21.69 -4.81
CA ARG A 183 4.37 -22.40 -5.88
C ARG A 183 4.03 -21.43 -7.00
N ALA A 184 4.40 -21.75 -8.24
CA ALA A 184 3.98 -20.97 -9.39
C ALA A 184 2.45 -20.98 -9.53
N VAL A 185 1.89 -19.83 -9.88
CA VAL A 185 0.46 -19.61 -10.11
C VAL A 185 0.26 -18.83 -11.40
N SER A 186 -0.88 -19.01 -12.05
CA SER A 186 -1.19 -18.27 -13.27
C SER A 186 -1.98 -17.00 -12.97
N VAL A 187 -1.79 -15.96 -13.78
CA VAL A 187 -2.63 -14.74 -13.72
C VAL A 187 -4.09 -15.04 -14.07
N TYR A 188 -4.35 -16.12 -14.81
CA TYR A 188 -5.71 -16.58 -15.12
C TYR A 188 -6.42 -17.17 -13.90
N ASP A 189 -5.66 -17.61 -12.88
CA ASP A 189 -6.21 -18.09 -11.61
C ASP A 189 -6.61 -16.94 -10.67
N ARG A 190 -6.54 -15.66 -11.09
CA ARG A 190 -6.79 -14.49 -10.22
C ARG A 190 -8.15 -14.48 -9.53
N HIS A 191 -9.15 -15.12 -10.14
CA HIS A 191 -10.49 -15.26 -9.56
C HIS A 191 -10.61 -16.49 -8.64
N SER A 192 -9.60 -17.37 -8.57
CA SER A 192 -9.61 -18.51 -7.66
C SER A 192 -9.62 -18.05 -6.20
N ARG A 193 -10.36 -18.75 -5.35
CA ARG A 193 -10.45 -18.46 -3.90
C ARG A 193 -9.06 -18.41 -3.26
N MET A 194 -8.17 -19.31 -3.66
CA MET A 194 -6.81 -19.39 -3.14
C MET A 194 -6.02 -18.09 -3.40
N LEU A 195 -6.03 -17.56 -4.63
CA LEU A 195 -5.34 -16.29 -4.91
C LEU A 195 -6.04 -15.11 -4.23
N GLN A 196 -7.38 -15.04 -4.27
CA GLN A 196 -8.11 -13.95 -3.60
C GLN A 196 -7.80 -13.84 -2.11
N THR A 197 -7.56 -14.96 -1.41
CA THR A 197 -7.19 -14.94 0.01
C THR A 197 -5.74 -14.53 0.29
N ALA A 198 -4.88 -14.55 -0.72
CA ALA A 198 -3.46 -14.25 -0.61
C ALA A 198 -3.06 -12.91 -1.25
N THR A 199 -3.97 -12.30 -2.00
CA THR A 199 -3.77 -11.02 -2.67
C THR A 199 -4.27 -9.85 -1.84
N GLN A 200 -3.61 -8.72 -2.04
CA GLN A 200 -3.98 -7.42 -1.49
C GLN A 200 -4.65 -6.58 -2.58
N PRO A 201 -5.33 -5.47 -2.25
CA PRO A 201 -5.92 -4.58 -3.24
C PRO A 201 -4.93 -4.06 -4.29
N VAL A 202 -3.68 -3.76 -3.89
CA VAL A 202 -2.61 -3.38 -4.83
C VAL A 202 -2.31 -4.50 -5.84
N ASP A 203 -2.46 -5.77 -5.44
CA ASP A 203 -2.19 -6.91 -6.30
C ASP A 203 -3.24 -7.04 -7.40
N GLN A 204 -4.48 -6.61 -7.17
CA GLN A 204 -5.54 -6.69 -8.17
C GLN A 204 -5.23 -5.80 -9.38
N GLY A 205 -4.70 -4.60 -9.15
CA GLY A 205 -4.22 -3.73 -10.23
C GLY A 205 -3.11 -4.39 -11.03
N ILE A 206 -2.10 -4.93 -10.35
CA ILE A 206 -0.96 -5.61 -10.98
C ILE A 206 -1.44 -6.85 -11.77
N LEU A 207 -2.32 -7.67 -11.20
CA LEU A 207 -2.87 -8.86 -11.88
C LEU A 207 -3.66 -8.49 -13.13
N ASN A 208 -4.40 -7.37 -13.12
CA ASN A 208 -5.13 -6.90 -14.30
C ASN A 208 -4.18 -6.42 -15.40
N LEU A 209 -3.11 -5.69 -15.05
CA LEU A 209 -2.06 -5.30 -16.01
C LEU A 209 -1.40 -6.54 -16.62
N LEU A 210 -0.97 -7.48 -15.77
CA LEU A 210 -0.34 -8.72 -16.21
C LEU A 210 -1.28 -9.55 -17.08
N ALA A 211 -2.56 -9.64 -16.77
CA ALA A 211 -3.53 -10.37 -17.60
C ALA A 211 -3.63 -9.82 -19.04
N GLY A 212 -3.36 -8.52 -19.23
CA GLY A 212 -3.35 -7.87 -20.54
C GLY A 212 -2.11 -8.15 -21.40
N ILE A 213 -1.01 -8.59 -20.79
CA ILE A 213 0.29 -8.86 -21.47
C ILE A 213 0.80 -10.30 -21.29
N SER A 214 0.10 -11.12 -20.50
CA SER A 214 0.51 -12.50 -20.24
C SER A 214 0.15 -13.42 -21.38
N GLY A 215 1.11 -14.30 -21.73
CA GLY A 215 0.80 -15.54 -22.43
C GLY A 215 0.31 -16.61 -21.46
N TYR A 216 0.20 -17.85 -21.95
CA TYR A 216 -0.33 -18.99 -21.17
C TYR A 216 0.47 -19.33 -19.89
N ALA A 217 1.77 -19.01 -19.82
CA ALA A 217 2.66 -19.48 -18.74
C ALA A 217 3.31 -18.36 -17.90
N GLU A 218 3.80 -17.28 -18.52
CA GLU A 218 4.48 -16.16 -17.85
C GLU A 218 4.15 -14.83 -18.54
N ALA A 219 4.19 -13.73 -17.80
CA ALA A 219 4.01 -12.39 -18.35
C ALA A 219 5.34 -11.90 -18.93
N THR A 220 5.43 -11.78 -20.25
CA THR A 220 6.56 -11.05 -20.86
C THR A 220 6.28 -9.57 -20.71
N LEU A 221 7.22 -8.83 -20.12
CA LEU A 221 7.07 -7.41 -19.89
C LEU A 221 7.40 -6.66 -21.18
N HIS A 222 6.45 -5.89 -21.70
CA HIS A 222 6.64 -5.04 -22.86
C HIS A 222 5.73 -3.81 -22.78
N GLY A 223 6.13 -2.74 -23.47
CA GLY A 223 5.37 -1.48 -23.55
C GLY A 223 5.04 -0.85 -22.19
N GLU A 224 4.01 -0.02 -22.16
CA GLU A 224 3.59 0.75 -20.99
C GLU A 224 2.99 -0.12 -19.89
N VAL A 225 2.25 -1.16 -20.28
CA VAL A 225 1.63 -2.10 -19.33
C VAL A 225 2.70 -2.88 -18.58
N GLY A 226 3.75 -3.35 -19.27
CA GLY A 226 4.89 -4.02 -18.65
C GLY A 226 5.67 -3.11 -17.70
N HIS A 227 5.88 -1.84 -18.09
CA HIS A 227 6.52 -0.83 -17.23
C HIS A 227 5.74 -0.63 -15.93
N LEU A 228 4.44 -0.36 -16.03
CA LEU A 228 3.58 -0.11 -14.88
C LEU A 228 3.48 -1.32 -13.96
N ALA A 229 3.31 -2.52 -14.54
CA ALA A 229 3.21 -3.76 -13.76
C ALA A 229 4.50 -4.02 -12.94
N LEU A 230 5.67 -3.87 -13.57
CA LEU A 230 6.95 -4.07 -12.87
C LEU A 230 7.15 -3.04 -11.77
N ARG A 231 6.90 -1.75 -12.05
CA ARG A 231 7.03 -0.69 -11.05
C ARG A 231 6.14 -0.92 -9.84
N GLN A 232 4.86 -1.21 -10.07
CA GLN A 232 3.92 -1.48 -8.99
C GLN A 232 4.32 -2.72 -8.19
N ALA A 233 4.77 -3.79 -8.86
CA ALA A 233 5.25 -5.00 -8.18
C ALA A 233 6.45 -4.72 -7.25
N VAL A 234 7.43 -3.93 -7.71
CA VAL A 234 8.59 -3.50 -6.91
C VAL A 234 8.16 -2.65 -5.71
N GLU A 235 7.21 -1.72 -5.89
CA GLU A 235 6.67 -0.89 -4.82
C GLU A 235 5.96 -1.70 -3.72
N THR A 236 5.49 -2.92 -4.02
CA THR A 236 4.91 -3.79 -2.99
C THR A 236 5.91 -4.37 -1.99
N GLY A 237 7.21 -4.31 -2.29
CA GLY A 237 8.26 -4.97 -1.52
C GLY A 237 8.24 -6.51 -1.61
N ARG A 238 7.55 -7.08 -2.60
CA ARG A 238 7.41 -8.54 -2.83
C ARG A 238 7.91 -9.01 -4.20
N ALA A 239 8.60 -8.13 -4.93
CA ALA A 239 9.27 -8.50 -6.17
C ALA A 239 10.68 -8.99 -5.88
N HIS A 240 11.08 -10.14 -6.41
CA HIS A 240 12.40 -10.75 -6.20
C HIS A 240 13.08 -11.03 -7.54
N TRP A 241 14.41 -11.10 -7.52
CA TRP A 241 15.22 -11.53 -8.67
C TRP A 241 15.75 -12.94 -8.45
N GLY A 242 15.41 -13.85 -9.35
CA GLY A 242 15.91 -15.24 -9.39
C GLY A 242 15.43 -16.17 -8.27
N SER A 243 15.52 -15.75 -7.00
CA SER A 243 15.08 -16.52 -5.82
C SER A 243 14.40 -15.63 -4.77
N ILE A 244 13.45 -16.22 -4.05
CA ILE A 244 12.78 -15.59 -2.89
C ILE A 244 13.71 -15.42 -1.68
N ASP A 245 14.85 -16.12 -1.66
CA ASP A 245 15.86 -16.01 -0.61
C ASP A 245 16.67 -14.71 -0.75
N ASN A 246 16.68 -14.12 -1.95
CA ASN A 246 17.25 -12.79 -2.16
C ASN A 246 16.31 -11.74 -1.57
N PRO A 247 16.85 -10.61 -1.06
CA PRO A 247 16.03 -9.48 -0.65
C PRO A 247 15.10 -9.02 -1.77
N PRO A 248 13.92 -8.46 -1.47
CA PRO A 248 13.06 -7.92 -2.51
C PRO A 248 13.77 -6.76 -3.24
N LEU A 249 13.52 -6.69 -4.54
CA LEU A 249 13.91 -5.58 -5.40
C LEU A 249 13.35 -4.27 -4.85
N ARG A 250 14.16 -3.22 -4.92
CA ARG A 250 13.78 -1.87 -4.48
C ARG A 250 13.86 -0.88 -5.64
N PRO A 251 13.17 0.27 -5.56
CA PRO A 251 13.38 1.34 -6.51
C PRO A 251 14.85 1.79 -6.52
N GLY A 252 15.44 1.87 -7.71
CA GLY A 252 16.79 2.35 -7.97
C GLY A 252 16.82 3.75 -8.60
N PRO A 253 17.98 4.43 -8.57
CA PRO A 253 18.15 5.72 -9.23
C PRO A 253 18.08 5.59 -10.77
N LEU A 254 17.89 6.71 -11.46
CA LEU A 254 18.08 6.80 -12.92
C LEU A 254 19.51 6.39 -13.28
N ARG A 255 19.65 5.60 -14.36
CA ARG A 255 20.94 5.29 -15.00
C ARG A 255 20.86 5.58 -16.48
N GLU A 256 22.02 5.83 -17.08
CA GLU A 256 22.14 6.04 -18.53
C GLU A 256 22.37 4.72 -19.25
N LEU A 257 21.77 4.57 -20.44
CA LEU A 257 22.07 3.46 -21.34
C LEU A 257 23.41 3.70 -22.03
N THR A 258 24.31 2.72 -21.89
CA THR A 258 25.57 2.65 -22.62
C THR A 258 25.49 1.51 -23.63
N MET A 259 26.10 1.72 -24.80
CA MET A 259 26.17 0.71 -25.87
C MET A 259 27.61 0.52 -26.28
N ALA A 260 28.06 -0.73 -26.34
CA ALA A 260 29.40 -1.06 -26.78
C ALA A 260 29.36 -2.26 -27.71
N TRP A 261 30.17 -2.24 -28.76
CA TRP A 261 30.36 -3.42 -29.61
C TRP A 261 31.35 -4.37 -28.93
N HIS A 262 30.97 -5.63 -28.80
CA HIS A 262 31.83 -6.70 -28.31
C HIS A 262 32.05 -7.73 -29.41
N SER A 263 33.30 -8.14 -29.58
CA SER A 263 33.64 -9.29 -30.40
C SER A 263 33.39 -10.58 -29.60
N GLU A 264 32.44 -11.38 -30.07
CA GLU A 264 32.17 -12.71 -29.52
C GLU A 264 32.48 -13.75 -30.61
N LYS A 265 33.64 -14.41 -30.48
CA LYS A 265 34.23 -15.26 -31.54
C LYS A 265 34.44 -14.45 -32.83
N ASP A 266 33.78 -14.83 -33.92
CA ASP A 266 33.85 -14.20 -35.26
C ASP A 266 32.66 -13.26 -35.54
N ALA A 267 31.85 -12.93 -34.54
CA ALA A 267 30.71 -12.02 -34.68
C ALA A 267 30.89 -10.77 -33.81
N LEU A 268 30.40 -9.64 -34.31
CA LEU A 268 30.20 -8.42 -33.51
C LEU A 268 28.78 -8.44 -32.97
N ARG A 269 28.64 -8.23 -31.66
CA ARG A 269 27.35 -8.04 -31.00
C ARG A 269 27.33 -6.72 -30.27
N LEU A 270 26.20 -6.03 -30.35
CA LEU A 270 25.98 -4.82 -29.59
C LEU A 270 25.56 -5.19 -28.17
N ALA A 271 26.40 -4.86 -27.18
CA ALA A 271 26.06 -5.03 -25.78
C ALA A 271 25.40 -3.76 -25.26
N LEU A 272 24.22 -3.93 -24.66
CA LEU A 272 23.50 -2.89 -23.94
C LEU A 272 23.84 -3.01 -22.45
N SER A 273 24.25 -1.90 -21.84
CA SER A 273 24.67 -1.83 -20.43
C SER A 273 24.23 -0.51 -19.82
N THR A 274 24.47 -0.34 -18.53
CA THR A 274 24.12 0.88 -17.80
C THR A 274 25.35 1.58 -17.25
N GLU A 275 25.27 2.89 -17.05
CA GLU A 275 26.21 3.66 -16.24
C GLU A 275 25.50 4.21 -14.99
N PRO A 276 25.94 3.85 -13.76
CA PRO A 276 27.02 2.91 -13.44
C PRO A 276 26.74 1.46 -13.86
N ALA A 277 27.81 0.71 -14.12
CA ALA A 277 27.76 -0.68 -14.57
C ALA A 277 26.99 -1.64 -13.62
N GLY A 278 26.56 -2.77 -14.16
CA GLY A 278 25.90 -3.86 -13.42
C GLY A 278 24.38 -3.93 -13.62
N GLY A 279 23.75 -2.89 -14.15
CA GLY A 279 22.34 -2.92 -14.54
C GLY A 279 22.14 -3.59 -15.90
N LEU A 280 21.17 -4.51 -15.95
CA LEU A 280 20.64 -5.15 -17.16
C LEU A 280 19.45 -4.32 -17.68
N PRO A 281 19.49 -3.82 -18.93
CA PRO A 281 18.36 -3.11 -19.52
C PRO A 281 17.10 -3.98 -19.64
N ILE A 282 15.93 -3.38 -19.45
CA ILE A 282 14.61 -3.99 -19.63
C ILE A 282 13.82 -3.14 -20.63
N MET A 283 13.44 -3.74 -21.76
CA MET A 283 12.77 -3.06 -22.88
C MET A 283 11.25 -2.96 -22.65
N VAL A 284 10.89 -2.10 -21.70
CA VAL A 284 9.51 -1.63 -21.50
C VAL A 284 9.41 -0.14 -21.84
N ASN A 285 8.22 0.44 -21.82
CA ASN A 285 8.04 1.87 -22.10
C ASN A 285 7.47 2.63 -20.89
N PRO A 286 8.16 3.64 -20.32
CA PRO A 286 9.57 3.98 -20.50
C PRO A 286 10.51 2.82 -20.11
N PRO A 287 11.74 2.75 -20.61
CA PRO A 287 12.65 1.64 -20.29
C PRO A 287 13.11 1.69 -18.84
N LEU A 288 13.43 0.50 -18.33
CA LEU A 288 13.93 0.29 -16.98
C LEU A 288 15.25 -0.49 -17.04
N TYR A 289 15.94 -0.58 -15.92
CA TYR A 289 17.00 -1.57 -15.70
C TYR A 289 16.72 -2.37 -14.43
N VAL A 290 17.31 -3.56 -14.33
CA VAL A 290 17.45 -4.31 -13.08
C VAL A 290 18.93 -4.49 -12.78
N ASP A 291 19.35 -4.23 -11.55
CA ASP A 291 20.68 -4.55 -11.05
C ASP A 291 20.57 -5.74 -10.07
N PRO A 292 20.90 -6.96 -10.52
CA PRO A 292 20.82 -8.17 -9.70
C PRO A 292 21.75 -8.18 -8.48
N ALA A 293 22.83 -7.39 -8.49
CA ALA A 293 23.79 -7.34 -7.39
C ALA A 293 23.33 -6.37 -6.31
N ALA A 294 22.83 -5.20 -6.71
CA ALA A 294 22.29 -4.20 -5.80
C ALA A 294 20.83 -4.46 -5.39
N MET A 295 20.14 -5.40 -6.05
CA MET A 295 18.72 -5.71 -5.86
C MET A 295 17.83 -4.46 -6.06
N VAL A 296 18.07 -3.74 -7.16
CA VAL A 296 17.28 -2.56 -7.52
C VAL A 296 16.72 -2.62 -8.93
N VAL A 297 15.57 -1.98 -9.14
CA VAL A 297 14.99 -1.69 -10.45
C VAL A 297 14.81 -0.19 -10.56
N GLY A 298 15.39 0.42 -11.59
CA GLY A 298 15.36 1.87 -11.77
C GLY A 298 15.02 2.28 -13.20
N PRO A 299 14.72 3.57 -13.42
CA PRO A 299 14.52 4.11 -14.75
C PRO A 299 15.84 4.08 -15.54
N LEU A 300 15.72 3.86 -16.84
CA LEU A 300 16.84 3.89 -17.77
C LEU A 300 16.65 5.07 -18.72
N ALA A 301 17.60 5.99 -18.75
CA ALA A 301 17.64 7.05 -19.74
C ALA A 301 18.23 6.47 -21.04
N ILE A 302 17.60 6.81 -22.16
CA ILE A 302 18.12 6.57 -23.50
C ILE A 302 18.67 7.90 -24.01
N ASN A 303 19.85 7.89 -24.63
CA ASN A 303 20.43 9.09 -25.24
C ASN A 303 19.50 9.65 -26.33
N ASP A 304 19.56 10.98 -26.53
CA ASP A 304 18.78 11.69 -27.54
C ASP A 304 18.97 11.07 -28.94
N GLY A 305 17.85 10.66 -29.56
CA GLY A 305 17.82 10.12 -30.93
C GLY A 305 17.52 8.62 -31.06
N LEU A 306 17.50 7.87 -29.95
CA LEU A 306 17.03 6.49 -29.92
C LEU A 306 15.67 6.40 -29.21
N ASP A 307 14.69 5.80 -29.88
CA ASP A 307 13.41 5.43 -29.27
C ASP A 307 13.42 3.95 -28.85
N LEU A 308 12.34 3.52 -28.20
CA LEU A 308 12.22 2.13 -27.74
C LEU A 308 12.23 1.14 -28.92
N ALA A 309 11.65 1.50 -30.06
CA ALA A 309 11.62 0.62 -31.24
C ALA A 309 13.04 0.38 -31.77
N ALA A 310 13.87 1.41 -31.79
CA ALA A 310 15.29 1.29 -32.10
C ALA A 310 16.00 0.39 -31.08
N LEU A 311 15.72 0.53 -29.78
CA LEU A 311 16.32 -0.33 -28.75
C LEU A 311 15.91 -1.80 -28.85
N GLU A 312 14.64 -2.07 -29.15
CA GLU A 312 14.15 -3.43 -29.37
C GLU A 312 14.85 -4.07 -30.58
N ALA A 313 14.99 -3.33 -31.69
CA ALA A 313 15.73 -3.79 -32.87
C ALA A 313 17.22 -4.04 -32.56
N LEU A 314 17.84 -3.17 -31.75
CA LEU A 314 19.25 -3.32 -31.35
C LEU A 314 19.47 -4.49 -30.38
N ALA A 315 18.48 -4.84 -29.56
CA ALA A 315 18.56 -5.98 -28.65
C ALA A 315 18.38 -7.34 -29.35
N GLU A 316 17.87 -7.34 -30.59
CA GLU A 316 17.68 -8.54 -31.42
C GLU A 316 18.83 -8.79 -32.42
N ALA A 317 19.71 -7.80 -32.63
CA ALA A 317 20.84 -7.84 -33.56
C ALA A 317 22.11 -8.47 -32.95
#